data_AF-A0AAU6J1U0-F1
#
_entry.id   AF-A0AAU6J1U0-F1
#
_cell.length_a   1.000
_cell.length_b   1.000
_cell.length_c   1.000
_cell.angle_alpha   90.00
_cell.angle_beta   90.00
_cell.angle_gamma   90.00
#
_symmetry.space_group_name_H-M   'P 1'
#
loop_
_entity.id
_entity.type
_entity.pdbx_description
1 polymer ?
#
loop_
_entity_poly.entity_id
_entity_poly.type
_entity_poly.pdbx_seq_one_letter_code
_entity_poly.pdbx_strand_id
1 'polypeptide(L)'
;MAARPRLLRLSSVGVSRRGSPLWLLSAGHGPRDVLVVAGAHANEPAGGASALALAGHFALDPEVLARTGCTWHLLLCLDPDGMRLAERWLHGPRSVEGYFRNFYRPAFTSQPEFLPVTGEGRDPMPESQALVRLIDELRPAVQFSLHGVEVGGSFLQLTRQVPGAAEVFRGVAARQRIPLELRPFDGMGWYVDAPGVLVLPGAQAADERDPTGFTSEATWTYAMRHRTVSAVVETPYWAVPAVSDARPTAGTRERELARLGELLLSRTKQLEAVLGECTSRVPEERLPFLTAAKELIEVAPGIVDTWTSYDARELGAAELAATVGNSVSLGISARRTPLRAAAMLRGALGERPAPADAAVAARLDGLVGDWCQDMERQYEPRWVPLTAQTNLHTQTMLGVARAAV
;
A
#
# COMPACT_ATOMS: atom_id res chain seq x y z
N MET A 1 9.40 -13.31 -22.97
CA MET A 1 9.13 -14.77 -23.08
C MET A 1 9.70 -15.39 -24.36
N ALA A 2 9.40 -14.84 -25.54
CA ALA A 2 9.93 -15.37 -26.83
C ALA A 2 11.46 -15.50 -26.88
N ALA A 3 12.19 -14.63 -26.18
CA ALA A 3 13.66 -14.64 -26.14
C ALA A 3 14.28 -15.77 -25.29
N ARG A 4 13.58 -16.32 -24.28
CA ARG A 4 14.13 -17.28 -23.30
C ARG A 4 13.06 -18.24 -22.73
N PRO A 5 12.42 -19.09 -23.55
CA PRO A 5 11.26 -19.90 -23.13
C PRO A 5 11.57 -20.96 -22.07
N ARG A 6 12.83 -21.40 -21.93
CA ARG A 6 13.24 -22.34 -20.89
C ARG A 6 13.48 -21.68 -19.53
N LEU A 7 13.68 -20.37 -19.49
CA LEU A 7 14.00 -19.63 -18.26
C LEU A 7 12.77 -19.02 -17.60
N LEU A 8 11.85 -18.48 -18.42
CA LEU A 8 10.65 -17.80 -17.96
C LEU A 8 9.40 -18.57 -18.40
N ARG A 9 8.54 -18.90 -17.44
CA ARG A 9 7.27 -19.63 -17.65
C ARG A 9 6.11 -18.78 -17.17
N LEU A 10 5.11 -18.54 -18.02
CA LEU A 10 3.88 -17.84 -17.64
C LEU A 10 2.75 -18.84 -17.52
N SER A 11 2.02 -18.81 -16.42
CA SER A 11 0.81 -19.59 -16.20
C SER A 11 -0.30 -18.73 -15.61
N SER A 12 -1.54 -19.14 -15.80
CA SER A 12 -2.67 -18.60 -15.04
C SER A 12 -2.86 -19.42 -13.77
N VAL A 13 -3.08 -18.75 -12.64
CA VAL A 13 -3.20 -19.37 -11.30
C VAL A 13 -4.58 -19.18 -10.67
N GLY A 14 -5.48 -18.56 -11.42
CA GLY A 14 -6.84 -18.26 -10.98
C GLY A 14 -7.46 -17.18 -11.84
N VAL A 15 -8.67 -16.80 -11.45
CA VAL A 15 -9.42 -15.70 -12.05
C VAL A 15 -9.89 -14.75 -10.94
N SER A 16 -9.92 -13.47 -11.25
CA SER A 16 -10.48 -12.45 -10.38
C SER A 16 -12.01 -12.55 -10.30
N ARG A 17 -12.63 -11.80 -9.39
CA ARG A 17 -14.09 -11.80 -9.20
C ARG A 17 -14.87 -11.37 -10.45
N ARG A 18 -14.27 -10.59 -11.36
CA ARG A 18 -14.84 -10.21 -12.66
C ARG A 18 -14.34 -11.07 -13.83
N GLY A 19 -13.63 -12.17 -13.55
CA GLY A 19 -13.20 -13.14 -14.55
C GLY A 19 -11.87 -12.81 -15.26
N SER A 20 -11.06 -11.89 -14.72
CA SER A 20 -9.74 -11.58 -15.28
C SER A 20 -8.72 -12.65 -14.88
N PRO A 21 -7.86 -13.14 -15.78
CA PRO A 21 -6.84 -14.11 -15.42
C PRO A 21 -5.81 -13.49 -14.47
N LEU A 22 -5.45 -14.23 -13.43
CA LEU A 22 -4.31 -13.93 -12.55
C LEU A 22 -3.07 -14.61 -13.13
N TRP A 23 -2.07 -13.82 -13.48
CA TRP A 23 -0.88 -14.29 -14.19
C TRP A 23 0.32 -14.45 -13.25
N LEU A 24 0.91 -15.65 -13.25
CA LEU A 24 2.14 -15.96 -12.54
C LEU A 24 3.29 -16.16 -13.53
N LEU A 25 4.31 -15.31 -13.43
CA LEU A 25 5.55 -15.44 -14.18
C LEU A 25 6.61 -16.09 -13.30
N SER A 26 7.03 -17.31 -13.65
CA SER A 26 8.05 -18.06 -12.90
C SER A 26 9.40 -18.00 -13.61
N ALA A 27 10.48 -17.82 -12.84
CA ALA A 27 11.85 -17.71 -13.33
C ALA A 27 12.81 -18.58 -12.52
N GLY A 28 13.61 -19.41 -13.19
CA GLY A 28 14.63 -20.26 -12.54
C GLY A 28 14.16 -21.67 -12.21
N HIS A 29 15.05 -22.42 -11.54
CA HIS A 29 14.89 -23.83 -11.18
C HIS A 29 15.61 -24.17 -9.86
N GLY A 30 15.81 -23.17 -9.00
CA GLY A 30 16.43 -23.39 -7.70
C GLY A 30 15.51 -24.17 -6.76
N PRO A 31 16.07 -24.83 -5.72
CA PRO A 31 15.30 -25.69 -4.82
C PRO A 31 14.46 -24.91 -3.78
N ARG A 32 14.61 -23.58 -3.71
CA ARG A 32 13.82 -22.73 -2.80
C ARG A 32 13.00 -21.73 -3.61
N ASP A 33 11.75 -21.57 -3.21
CA ASP A 33 10.80 -20.69 -3.87
C ASP A 33 10.77 -19.30 -3.24
N VAL A 34 10.68 -18.27 -4.07
CA VAL A 34 10.44 -16.87 -3.68
C VAL A 34 9.16 -16.42 -4.36
N LEU A 35 8.18 -15.96 -3.58
CA LEU A 35 6.92 -15.42 -4.10
C LEU A 35 6.98 -13.90 -4.10
N VAL A 36 6.60 -13.27 -5.21
CA VAL A 36 6.46 -11.83 -5.35
C VAL A 36 5.02 -11.53 -5.72
N VAL A 37 4.34 -10.73 -4.92
CA VAL A 37 2.95 -10.31 -5.10
C VAL A 37 2.95 -8.84 -5.53
N ALA A 38 2.45 -8.57 -6.74
CA ALA A 38 2.25 -7.23 -7.25
C ALA A 38 0.76 -6.92 -7.41
N GLY A 39 0.40 -5.64 -7.44
CA GLY A 39 -1.01 -5.22 -7.55
C GLY A 39 -1.81 -5.62 -6.31
N ALA A 40 -1.15 -5.60 -5.15
CA ALA A 40 -1.69 -5.70 -3.80
C ALA A 40 -2.93 -4.80 -3.62
N HIS A 41 -2.76 -3.52 -3.98
CA HIS A 41 -3.83 -2.54 -4.04
C HIS A 41 -4.02 -2.02 -5.46
N ALA A 42 -5.28 -1.75 -5.81
CA ALA A 42 -5.70 -1.26 -7.13
C ALA A 42 -4.95 -0.02 -7.61
N ASN A 43 -4.70 0.93 -6.71
CA ASN A 43 -4.07 2.21 -7.03
C ASN A 43 -2.54 2.11 -7.12
N GLU A 44 -1.96 0.90 -6.99
CA GLU A 44 -0.53 0.70 -6.78
C GLU A 44 0.24 -0.01 -7.92
N PRO A 45 0.44 0.64 -9.09
CA PRO A 45 1.00 0.00 -10.28
C PRO A 45 2.52 -0.25 -10.22
N ALA A 46 3.24 0.37 -9.28
CA ALA A 46 4.69 0.23 -9.16
C ALA A 46 5.13 -1.22 -8.91
N GLY A 47 4.34 -2.00 -8.16
CA GLY A 47 4.60 -3.42 -7.94
C GLY A 47 4.65 -4.22 -9.24
N GLY A 48 3.65 -4.04 -10.12
CA GLY A 48 3.57 -4.75 -11.40
C GLY A 48 4.73 -4.38 -12.33
N ALA A 49 5.06 -3.09 -12.41
CA ALA A 49 6.23 -2.61 -13.14
C ALA A 49 7.54 -3.20 -12.59
N SER A 50 7.66 -3.34 -11.27
CA SER A 50 8.85 -3.92 -10.61
C SER A 50 9.00 -5.41 -10.88
N ALA A 51 7.88 -6.15 -10.86
CA ALA A 51 7.87 -7.57 -11.18
C ALA A 51 8.34 -7.82 -12.64
N LEU A 52 7.83 -7.02 -13.58
CA LEU A 52 8.25 -7.09 -14.98
C LEU A 52 9.71 -6.65 -15.18
N ALA A 53 10.16 -5.60 -14.48
CA ALA A 53 11.55 -5.15 -14.51
C ALA A 53 12.50 -6.24 -14.00
N LEU A 54 12.16 -6.92 -12.89
CA LEU A 54 12.95 -8.03 -12.36
C LEU A 54 13.01 -9.21 -13.34
N ALA A 55 11.88 -9.60 -13.92
CA ALA A 55 11.83 -10.65 -14.92
C ALA A 55 12.64 -10.30 -16.18
N GLY A 56 12.60 -9.04 -16.62
CA GLY A 56 13.43 -8.51 -17.69
C GLY A 56 14.92 -8.61 -17.35
N HIS A 57 15.30 -8.26 -16.11
CA HIS A 57 16.68 -8.39 -15.63
C HIS A 57 17.15 -9.86 -15.65
N PHE A 58 16.33 -10.80 -15.16
CA PHE A 58 16.63 -12.23 -15.25
C PHE A 58 16.77 -12.74 -16.69
N ALA A 59 15.97 -12.21 -17.63
CA ALA A 59 16.07 -12.58 -19.03
C ALA A 59 17.35 -12.08 -19.70
N LEU A 60 17.77 -10.86 -19.36
CA LEU A 60 18.97 -10.20 -19.90
C LEU A 60 20.26 -10.73 -19.28
N ASP A 61 20.26 -10.99 -17.97
CA ASP A 61 21.41 -11.49 -17.22
C ASP A 61 21.00 -12.72 -16.36
N PRO A 62 20.98 -13.93 -16.96
CA PRO A 62 20.63 -15.16 -16.23
C PRO A 62 21.57 -15.49 -15.08
N GLU A 63 22.79 -14.95 -15.06
CA GLU A 63 23.73 -15.15 -13.95
C GLU A 63 23.20 -14.49 -12.66
N VAL A 64 22.44 -13.39 -12.76
CA VAL A 64 21.80 -12.78 -11.59
C VAL A 64 20.83 -13.75 -10.93
N LEU A 65 19.99 -14.40 -11.74
CA LEU A 65 19.03 -15.40 -11.28
C LEU A 65 19.74 -16.65 -10.74
N ALA A 66 20.77 -17.14 -11.45
CA ALA A 66 21.56 -18.28 -11.00
C ALA A 66 22.20 -18.03 -9.62
N ARG A 67 22.74 -16.83 -9.39
CA ARG A 67 23.32 -16.43 -8.10
C ARG A 67 22.31 -16.36 -6.96
N THR A 68 21.01 -16.24 -7.21
CA THR A 68 20.02 -16.33 -6.12
C THR A 68 19.80 -17.78 -5.69
N GLY A 69 20.09 -18.77 -6.54
CA GLY A 69 19.83 -20.19 -6.24
C GLY A 69 18.35 -20.51 -5.99
N CYS A 70 17.41 -19.68 -6.47
CA CYS A 70 15.98 -19.79 -6.19
C CYS A 70 15.16 -20.02 -7.46
N THR A 71 13.91 -20.42 -7.28
CA THR A 71 12.84 -20.22 -8.27
C THR A 71 12.01 -19.02 -7.83
N TRP A 72 11.86 -18.01 -8.70
CA TRP A 72 11.08 -16.81 -8.43
C TRP A 72 9.72 -16.92 -9.08
N HIS A 73 8.65 -16.65 -8.33
CA HIS A 73 7.27 -16.69 -8.76
C HIS A 73 6.65 -15.30 -8.63
N LEU A 74 6.42 -14.63 -9.75
CA LEU A 74 5.95 -13.24 -9.81
C LEU A 74 4.46 -13.21 -10.18
N LEU A 75 3.59 -13.01 -9.19
CA LEU A 75 2.17 -12.74 -9.42
C LEU A 75 2.04 -11.30 -9.88
N LEU A 76 1.73 -11.10 -11.17
CA LEU A 76 1.92 -9.81 -11.84
C LEU A 76 0.89 -8.74 -11.42
N CYS A 77 -0.29 -9.16 -10.99
CA CYS A 77 -1.35 -8.30 -10.48
C CYS A 77 -2.37 -9.15 -9.71
N LEU A 78 -2.51 -8.90 -8.41
CA LEU A 78 -3.46 -9.60 -7.55
C LEU A 78 -4.88 -9.04 -7.68
N ASP A 79 -5.04 -7.73 -7.80
CA ASP A 79 -6.33 -7.05 -8.01
C ASP A 79 -6.47 -6.41 -9.42
N PRO A 80 -6.56 -7.20 -10.50
CA PRO A 80 -6.71 -6.65 -11.85
C PRO A 80 -8.05 -5.92 -12.04
N ASP A 81 -9.07 -6.23 -11.23
CA ASP A 81 -10.39 -5.62 -11.36
C ASP A 81 -10.43 -4.24 -10.74
N GLY A 82 -9.87 -4.06 -9.54
CA GLY A 82 -9.67 -2.75 -8.95
C GLY A 82 -8.70 -1.90 -9.77
N MET A 83 -7.61 -2.49 -10.30
CA MET A 83 -6.64 -1.75 -11.11
C MET A 83 -7.28 -1.10 -12.35
N ARG A 84 -8.23 -1.76 -13.03
CA ARG A 84 -8.96 -1.15 -14.16
C ARG A 84 -9.77 0.09 -13.78
N LEU A 85 -10.21 0.20 -12.53
CA LEU A 85 -10.92 1.37 -12.03
C LEU A 85 -9.93 2.50 -11.67
N ALA A 86 -8.71 2.14 -11.25
CA ALA A 86 -7.69 3.09 -10.82
C ALA A 86 -6.73 3.55 -11.94
N GLU A 87 -6.54 2.80 -13.02
CA GLU A 87 -5.45 3.01 -13.99
C GLU A 87 -5.50 4.35 -14.75
N ARG A 88 -6.62 5.07 -14.71
CA ARG A 88 -6.81 6.34 -15.43
C ARG A 88 -5.76 7.39 -15.11
N TRP A 89 -5.23 7.42 -13.88
CA TRP A 89 -4.20 8.39 -13.49
C TRP A 89 -2.87 8.17 -14.22
N LEU A 90 -2.60 6.94 -14.71
CA LEU A 90 -1.34 6.60 -15.40
C LEU A 90 -1.18 7.31 -16.75
N HIS A 91 -2.28 7.78 -17.33
CA HIS A 91 -2.31 8.47 -18.62
C HIS A 91 -2.35 10.00 -18.49
N GLY A 92 -2.46 10.53 -17.27
CA GLY A 92 -2.58 11.96 -16.99
C GLY A 92 -1.26 12.65 -16.63
N PRO A 93 -1.29 13.98 -16.39
CA PRO A 93 -0.18 14.71 -15.81
C PRO A 93 0.23 14.11 -14.47
N ARG A 94 1.55 14.04 -14.21
CA ARG A 94 2.12 13.55 -12.96
C ARG A 94 2.06 14.60 -11.85
N SER A 95 0.85 15.03 -11.49
CA SER A 95 0.57 15.93 -10.36
C SER A 95 -0.23 15.21 -9.28
N VAL A 96 -0.12 15.70 -8.04
CA VAL A 96 -0.90 15.18 -6.91
C VAL A 96 -2.39 15.28 -7.21
N GLU A 97 -2.85 16.43 -7.71
CA GLU A 97 -4.25 16.62 -8.09
C GLU A 97 -4.68 15.70 -9.24
N GLY A 98 -3.86 15.53 -10.28
CA GLY A 98 -4.17 14.65 -11.41
C GLY A 98 -4.34 13.19 -10.97
N TYR A 99 -3.55 12.75 -9.99
CA TYR A 99 -3.70 11.46 -9.33
C TYR A 99 -5.01 11.36 -8.55
N PHE A 100 -5.28 12.30 -7.64
CA PHE A 100 -6.48 12.23 -6.81
C PHE A 100 -7.78 12.39 -7.59
N ARG A 101 -7.81 13.17 -8.67
CA ARG A 101 -8.98 13.26 -9.57
C ARG A 101 -9.36 11.93 -10.23
N ASN A 102 -8.42 10.98 -10.29
CA ASN A 102 -8.59 9.66 -10.88
C ASN A 102 -8.44 8.54 -9.82
N PHE A 103 -8.49 8.88 -8.54
CA PHE A 103 -8.21 7.93 -7.47
C PHE A 103 -9.33 6.90 -7.30
N TYR A 104 -8.92 5.65 -7.14
CA TYR A 104 -9.78 4.57 -6.71
C TYR A 104 -8.96 3.58 -5.89
N ARG A 105 -9.44 3.23 -4.70
CA ARG A 105 -8.98 2.08 -3.93
C ARG A 105 -10.22 1.35 -3.41
N PRO A 106 -10.32 0.02 -3.54
CA PRO A 106 -11.48 -0.71 -3.05
C PRO A 106 -11.66 -0.55 -1.54
N ALA A 107 -12.89 -0.77 -1.08
CA ALA A 107 -13.18 -0.98 0.34
C ALA A 107 -12.32 -2.12 0.91
N PHE A 108 -12.04 -2.12 2.21
CA PHE A 108 -11.14 -3.08 2.87
C PHE A 108 -11.53 -4.54 2.59
N THR A 109 -12.81 -4.87 2.73
CA THR A 109 -13.35 -6.22 2.44
C THR A 109 -13.26 -6.62 0.97
N SER A 110 -12.97 -5.68 0.08
CA SER A 110 -12.81 -5.85 -1.36
C SER A 110 -11.34 -5.79 -1.82
N GLN A 111 -10.38 -5.70 -0.89
CA GLN A 111 -8.95 -5.75 -1.17
C GLN A 111 -8.43 -7.19 -0.93
N PRO A 112 -7.78 -7.82 -1.93
CA PRO A 112 -7.55 -9.27 -1.91
C PRO A 112 -6.46 -9.75 -0.94
N GLU A 113 -5.62 -8.86 -0.40
CA GLU A 113 -4.66 -9.25 0.65
C GLU A 113 -5.25 -9.31 2.05
N PHE A 114 -6.50 -8.85 2.25
CA PHE A 114 -7.18 -8.88 3.53
C PHE A 114 -8.21 -10.02 3.56
N LEU A 115 -7.80 -11.18 4.08
CA LEU A 115 -8.69 -12.32 4.25
C LEU A 115 -9.76 -11.99 5.32
N PRO A 116 -10.97 -12.56 5.18
CA PRO A 116 -11.95 -12.59 6.27
C PRO A 116 -11.36 -13.17 7.54
N VAL A 117 -11.76 -12.62 8.68
CA VAL A 117 -11.38 -13.16 9.99
C VAL A 117 -12.05 -14.54 10.16
N THR A 118 -11.32 -15.49 10.73
CA THR A 118 -11.87 -16.81 11.04
C THR A 118 -13.15 -16.70 11.86
N GLY A 119 -14.27 -17.23 11.34
CA GLY A 119 -15.58 -17.20 12.00
C GLY A 119 -16.49 -16.01 11.63
N GLU A 120 -16.02 -15.07 10.79
CA GLU A 120 -16.81 -13.93 10.28
C GLU A 120 -17.94 -14.38 9.33
N GLY A 121 -17.86 -15.59 8.76
CA GLY A 121 -18.87 -16.13 7.85
C GLY A 121 -18.83 -15.55 6.43
N ARG A 122 -17.82 -14.74 6.12
CA ARG A 122 -17.53 -14.22 4.77
C ARG A 122 -16.53 -15.12 4.06
N ASP A 123 -16.82 -15.46 2.81
CA ASP A 123 -15.89 -16.23 1.97
C ASP A 123 -14.73 -15.34 1.47
N PRO A 124 -13.48 -15.85 1.42
CA PRO A 124 -12.38 -15.14 0.80
C PRO A 124 -12.62 -14.90 -0.69
N MET A 125 -12.08 -13.81 -1.21
CA MET A 125 -12.19 -13.43 -2.62
C MET A 125 -11.55 -14.47 -3.54
N PRO A 126 -12.00 -14.67 -4.79
CA PRO A 126 -11.32 -15.55 -5.75
C PRO A 126 -9.82 -15.25 -5.89
N GLU A 127 -9.45 -13.96 -5.87
CA GLU A 127 -8.09 -13.45 -5.87
C GLU A 127 -7.32 -13.87 -4.61
N SER A 128 -7.92 -13.66 -3.43
CA SER A 128 -7.34 -14.08 -2.14
C SER A 128 -7.14 -15.59 -2.07
N GLN A 129 -8.11 -16.37 -2.54
CA GLN A 129 -8.02 -17.82 -2.59
C GLN A 129 -6.89 -18.27 -3.53
N ALA A 130 -6.69 -17.59 -4.67
CA ALA A 130 -5.58 -17.90 -5.56
C ALA A 130 -4.21 -17.62 -4.91
N LEU A 131 -4.08 -16.50 -4.19
CA LEU A 131 -2.85 -16.19 -3.47
C LEU A 131 -2.57 -17.18 -2.33
N VAL A 132 -3.58 -17.50 -1.51
CA VAL A 132 -3.44 -18.49 -0.44
C VAL A 132 -3.05 -19.87 -0.96
N ARG A 133 -3.68 -20.33 -2.07
CA ARG A 133 -3.27 -21.58 -2.72
C ARG A 133 -1.81 -21.55 -3.16
N LEU A 134 -1.36 -20.45 -3.77
CA LEU A 134 0.05 -20.30 -4.14
C LEU A 134 0.98 -20.36 -2.93
N ILE A 135 0.62 -19.70 -1.83
CA ILE A 135 1.38 -19.73 -0.59
C ILE A 135 1.47 -21.18 -0.05
N ASP A 136 0.36 -21.93 -0.06
CA ASP A 136 0.28 -23.31 0.42
C ASP A 136 1.05 -24.31 -0.46
N GLU A 137 1.00 -24.12 -1.78
CA GLU A 137 1.67 -24.96 -2.76
C GLU A 137 3.17 -24.71 -2.81
N LEU A 138 3.59 -23.44 -2.86
CA LEU A 138 4.99 -23.06 -3.02
C LEU A 138 5.76 -23.09 -1.69
N ARG A 139 5.09 -22.80 -0.56
CA ARG A 139 5.71 -22.65 0.76
C ARG A 139 7.02 -21.84 0.69
N PRO A 140 6.96 -20.61 0.15
CA PRO A 140 8.16 -19.89 -0.26
C PRO A 140 9.06 -19.60 0.95
N ALA A 141 10.37 -19.55 0.74
CA ALA A 141 11.29 -19.10 1.77
C ALA A 141 11.02 -17.63 2.14
N VAL A 142 10.66 -16.83 1.13
CA VAL A 142 10.33 -15.41 1.24
C VAL A 142 9.12 -15.07 0.37
N GLN A 143 8.16 -14.35 0.93
CA GLN A 143 7.14 -13.61 0.19
C GLN A 143 7.50 -12.13 0.17
N PHE A 144 7.48 -11.49 -1.00
CA PHE A 144 7.52 -10.05 -1.14
C PHE A 144 6.14 -9.57 -1.54
N SER A 145 5.49 -8.74 -0.74
CA SER A 145 4.34 -7.98 -1.19
C SER A 145 4.79 -6.58 -1.58
N LEU A 146 4.53 -6.19 -2.83
CA LEU A 146 5.01 -4.94 -3.42
C LEU A 146 3.90 -3.90 -3.40
N HIS A 147 4.10 -2.87 -2.60
CA HIS A 147 3.14 -1.80 -2.36
C HIS A 147 3.69 -0.45 -2.82
N GLY A 148 2.83 0.56 -2.80
CA GLY A 148 3.28 1.92 -2.93
C GLY A 148 2.46 2.88 -2.09
N VAL A 149 3.14 3.89 -1.56
CA VAL A 149 2.49 5.00 -0.87
C VAL A 149 2.32 6.19 -1.82
N GLU A 150 1.18 6.86 -1.74
CA GLU A 150 0.94 8.02 -2.60
C GLU A 150 1.94 9.14 -2.28
N VAL A 151 1.94 9.60 -1.03
CA VAL A 151 2.77 10.71 -0.56
C VAL A 151 3.43 10.27 0.74
N GLY A 152 4.74 10.43 0.88
CA GLY A 152 5.46 10.04 2.10
C GLY A 152 6.89 9.60 1.87
N GLY A 153 7.34 8.59 2.60
CA GLY A 153 8.64 7.95 2.43
C GLY A 153 8.52 6.46 2.13
N SER A 154 9.65 5.81 1.82
CA SER A 154 9.70 4.36 1.72
C SER A 154 9.88 3.72 3.10
N PHE A 155 9.30 2.55 3.29
CA PHE A 155 9.56 1.69 4.44
C PHE A 155 9.48 0.21 4.06
N LEU A 156 9.97 -0.64 4.95
CA LEU A 156 9.98 -2.09 4.82
C LEU A 156 9.35 -2.67 6.08
N GLN A 157 8.35 -3.54 5.93
CA GLN A 157 7.79 -4.31 7.05
C GLN A 157 8.15 -5.79 6.87
N LEU A 158 8.64 -6.42 7.94
CA LEU A 158 9.06 -7.83 7.94
C LEU A 158 8.30 -8.63 9.00
N THR A 159 7.72 -9.77 8.64
CA THR A 159 7.03 -10.62 9.64
C THR A 159 7.98 -11.30 10.63
N ARG A 160 9.29 -11.27 10.35
CA ARG A 160 10.37 -11.58 11.30
C ARG A 160 11.65 -10.87 10.88
N GLN A 161 12.56 -10.63 11.82
CA GLN A 161 13.89 -10.11 11.50
C GLN A 161 14.61 -11.00 10.46
N VAL A 162 15.21 -10.34 9.47
CA VAL A 162 16.10 -10.95 8.48
C VAL A 162 17.45 -10.25 8.61
N PRO A 163 18.53 -10.96 8.98
CA PRO A 163 19.86 -10.36 9.14
C PRO A 163 20.28 -9.56 7.90
N GLY A 164 20.70 -8.31 8.08
CA GLY A 164 21.15 -7.43 7.00
C GLY A 164 20.05 -6.82 6.13
N ALA A 165 18.78 -7.22 6.27
CA ALA A 165 17.68 -6.65 5.46
C ALA A 165 17.54 -5.14 5.66
N ALA A 166 17.69 -4.66 6.89
CA ALA A 166 17.64 -3.24 7.20
C ALA A 166 18.75 -2.45 6.48
N GLU A 167 19.98 -2.96 6.47
CA GLU A 167 21.11 -2.35 5.78
C GLU A 167 20.89 -2.33 4.25
N VAL A 168 20.45 -3.45 3.69
CA VAL A 168 20.11 -3.58 2.27
C VAL A 168 19.07 -2.54 1.87
N PHE A 169 17.92 -2.52 2.53
CA PHE A 169 16.81 -1.64 2.19
C PHE A 169 17.22 -0.16 2.28
N ARG A 170 17.81 0.24 3.40
CA ARG A 170 18.26 1.62 3.62
C ARG A 170 19.33 2.05 2.62
N GLY A 171 20.27 1.15 2.30
CA GLY A 171 21.29 1.40 1.29
C GLY A 171 20.70 1.56 -0.11
N VAL A 172 19.70 0.76 -0.48
CA VAL A 172 18.98 0.90 -1.74
C VAL A 172 18.22 2.23 -1.79
N ALA A 173 17.43 2.55 -0.76
CA ALA A 173 16.67 3.80 -0.67
C ALA A 173 17.58 5.03 -0.80
N ALA A 174 18.72 5.03 -0.10
CA ALA A 174 19.72 6.09 -0.20
C ALA A 174 20.28 6.26 -1.63
N ARG A 175 20.61 5.16 -2.33
CA ARG A 175 21.07 5.21 -3.73
C ARG A 175 20.00 5.76 -4.68
N GLN A 176 18.73 5.47 -4.42
CA GLN A 176 17.60 6.00 -5.20
C GLN A 176 17.18 7.42 -4.75
N ARG A 177 17.78 7.96 -3.68
CA ARG A 177 17.42 9.23 -3.04
C ARG A 177 15.95 9.29 -2.62
N ILE A 178 15.43 8.16 -2.14
CA ILE A 178 14.07 8.03 -1.60
C ILE A 178 14.17 8.15 -0.07
N PRO A 179 13.42 9.08 0.57
CA PRO A 179 13.46 9.25 2.02
C PRO A 179 12.87 8.03 2.72
N LEU A 180 13.40 7.71 3.89
CA LEU A 180 12.89 6.66 4.76
C LEU A 180 11.83 7.24 5.69
N GLU A 181 10.67 6.59 5.77
CA GLU A 181 9.66 6.97 6.74
C GLU A 181 10.01 6.38 8.10
N LEU A 182 10.44 7.23 9.05
CA LEU A 182 11.01 6.73 10.32
C LEU A 182 10.05 5.83 11.09
N ARG A 183 8.77 6.21 11.10
CA ARG A 183 7.67 5.47 11.70
C ARG A 183 6.41 5.72 10.86
N PRO A 184 6.08 4.85 9.90
CA PRO A 184 4.91 4.99 9.05
C PRO A 184 3.62 4.76 9.83
N PHE A 185 2.54 5.38 9.35
CA PHE A 185 1.19 5.14 9.86
C PHE A 185 0.73 3.69 9.59
N ASP A 186 1.03 3.17 8.40
CA ASP A 186 0.61 1.84 7.93
C ASP A 186 1.28 0.66 8.69
N GLY A 187 2.20 0.96 9.61
CA GLY A 187 2.88 -0.02 10.47
C GLY A 187 2.94 0.39 11.94
N MET A 188 2.00 1.22 12.43
CA MET A 188 2.03 1.71 13.81
C MET A 188 2.18 0.59 14.84
N GLY A 189 1.56 -0.56 14.59
CA GLY A 189 1.59 -1.82 15.32
C GLY A 189 2.96 -2.49 15.48
N TRP A 190 3.95 -2.08 14.70
CA TRP A 190 5.17 -2.87 14.46
C TRP A 190 6.39 -2.28 15.19
N TYR A 191 7.34 -3.15 15.56
CA TYR A 191 8.63 -2.75 16.15
C TYR A 191 9.46 -1.99 15.12
N VAL A 192 10.01 -0.84 15.50
CA VAL A 192 10.99 -0.14 14.65
C VAL A 192 12.37 -0.76 14.89
N ASP A 193 12.83 -1.59 13.96
CA ASP A 193 14.15 -2.24 14.00
C ASP A 193 15.26 -1.26 13.60
N ALA A 194 14.99 -0.45 12.58
CA ALA A 194 15.85 0.63 12.11
C ALA A 194 14.99 1.72 11.44
N PRO A 195 15.52 2.93 11.17
CA PRO A 195 14.80 3.95 10.40
C PRO A 195 14.21 3.39 9.10
N GLY A 196 12.87 3.42 8.98
CA GLY A 196 12.15 2.88 7.82
C GLY A 196 12.06 1.36 7.72
N VAL A 197 12.39 0.63 8.78
CA VAL A 197 12.34 -0.84 8.81
C VAL A 197 11.59 -1.29 10.05
N LEU A 198 10.48 -1.98 9.84
CA LEU A 198 9.57 -2.42 10.87
C LEU A 198 9.50 -3.94 10.91
N VAL A 199 9.30 -4.50 12.09
CA VAL A 199 9.17 -5.94 12.32
C VAL A 199 7.92 -6.23 13.13
N LEU A 200 7.15 -7.24 12.71
CA LEU A 200 5.92 -7.64 13.41
C LEU A 200 6.24 -8.02 14.86
N PRO A 201 5.46 -7.54 15.86
CA PRO A 201 5.63 -8.00 17.22
C PRO A 201 5.14 -9.44 17.37
N GLY A 202 5.96 -10.28 17.99
CA GLY A 202 5.60 -11.67 18.22
C GLY A 202 5.68 -12.56 16.98
N ALA A 203 5.16 -13.77 17.12
CA ALA A 203 5.24 -14.83 16.10
C ALA A 203 3.86 -15.24 15.57
N GLN A 204 2.79 -14.50 15.90
CA GLN A 204 1.41 -14.86 15.56
C GLN A 204 0.73 -13.76 14.74
N ALA A 205 -0.10 -14.17 13.77
CA ALA A 205 -0.85 -13.25 12.90
C ALA A 205 -1.88 -12.39 13.66
N ALA A 206 -2.37 -12.88 14.81
CA ALA A 206 -3.36 -12.19 15.64
C ALA A 206 -2.84 -10.88 16.29
N ASP A 207 -1.53 -10.66 16.25
CA ASP A 207 -0.89 -9.47 16.80
C ASP A 207 -0.91 -8.28 15.81
N GLU A 208 -1.26 -8.53 14.54
CA GLU A 208 -1.41 -7.48 13.52
C GLU A 208 -2.74 -6.74 13.65
N ARG A 209 -2.70 -5.41 13.55
CA ARG A 209 -3.89 -4.56 13.54
C ARG A 209 -3.75 -3.48 12.49
N ASP A 210 -4.78 -3.31 11.67
CA ASP A 210 -4.85 -2.19 10.75
C ASP A 210 -5.04 -0.87 11.53
N PRO A 211 -4.32 0.21 11.18
CA PRO A 211 -4.45 1.52 11.80
C PRO A 211 -5.86 2.13 11.83
N THR A 212 -6.77 1.67 10.98
CA THR A 212 -8.17 2.12 10.94
C THR A 212 -9.06 1.40 11.94
N GLY A 213 -8.54 0.38 12.63
CA GLY A 213 -9.33 -0.52 13.47
C GLY A 213 -10.03 -1.63 12.68
N PHE A 214 -9.84 -1.69 11.36
CA PHE A 214 -10.33 -2.78 10.53
C PHE A 214 -9.63 -4.09 10.90
N THR A 215 -10.42 -5.12 11.21
CA THR A 215 -9.90 -6.45 11.54
C THR A 215 -9.96 -7.34 10.31
N SER A 216 -8.81 -7.86 9.90
CA SER A 216 -8.69 -8.88 8.85
C SER A 216 -7.44 -9.74 9.08
N GLU A 217 -7.35 -10.85 8.36
CA GLU A 217 -6.14 -11.68 8.34
C GLU A 217 -5.35 -11.37 7.07
N ALA A 218 -4.23 -10.64 7.19
CA ALA A 218 -3.45 -10.29 6.02
C ALA A 218 -2.75 -11.51 5.41
N THR A 219 -2.68 -11.59 4.08
CA THR A 219 -2.04 -12.73 3.40
C THR A 219 -0.54 -12.84 3.68
N TRP A 220 0.14 -11.73 4.01
CA TRP A 220 1.54 -11.76 4.41
C TRP A 220 1.76 -12.36 5.80
N THR A 221 0.80 -12.26 6.73
CA THR A 221 0.86 -12.99 8.01
C THR A 221 0.38 -14.43 7.87
N TYR A 222 -0.53 -14.72 6.94
CA TYR A 222 -0.95 -16.10 6.60
C TYR A 222 0.25 -17.00 6.24
N ALA A 223 1.20 -16.49 5.44
CA ALA A 223 2.38 -17.24 4.99
C ALA A 223 3.28 -17.73 6.14
N MET A 224 3.22 -17.11 7.32
CA MET A 224 4.02 -17.50 8.49
C MET A 224 3.77 -18.95 8.91
N ARG A 225 2.61 -19.53 8.60
CA ARG A 225 2.29 -20.95 8.84
C ARG A 225 3.27 -21.92 8.18
N HIS A 226 3.92 -21.50 7.10
CA HIS A 226 4.92 -22.27 6.36
C HIS A 226 6.35 -21.86 6.70
N ARG A 227 6.55 -21.08 7.77
CA ARG A 227 7.84 -20.45 8.15
C ARG A 227 8.38 -19.47 7.10
N THR A 228 7.55 -19.09 6.13
CA THR A 228 7.82 -18.00 5.18
C THR A 228 8.00 -16.69 5.94
N VAL A 229 9.06 -15.95 5.62
CA VAL A 229 9.13 -14.53 5.98
C VAL A 229 8.48 -13.71 4.89
N SER A 230 7.61 -12.77 5.29
CA SER A 230 7.00 -11.83 4.36
C SER A 230 7.64 -10.47 4.53
N ALA A 231 7.93 -9.83 3.40
CA ALA A 231 8.47 -8.48 3.29
C ALA A 231 7.49 -7.60 2.50
N VAL A 232 6.85 -6.67 3.19
CA VAL A 232 6.02 -5.62 2.59
C VAL A 232 6.96 -4.46 2.23
N VAL A 233 7.15 -4.22 0.94
CA VAL A 233 8.08 -3.20 0.44
C VAL A 233 7.29 -2.02 -0.11
N GLU A 234 7.49 -0.85 0.50
CA GLU A 234 6.72 0.36 0.20
C GLU A 234 7.57 1.40 -0.52
N THR A 235 7.11 1.83 -1.70
CA THR A 235 7.74 2.89 -2.48
C THR A 235 6.80 4.09 -2.66
N PRO A 236 7.27 5.34 -2.42
CA PRO A 236 6.44 6.51 -2.64
C PRO A 236 6.30 6.89 -4.12
N TYR A 237 5.14 7.42 -4.53
CA TYR A 237 4.98 8.15 -5.80
C TYR A 237 5.48 9.57 -5.68
N TRP A 238 5.10 10.26 -4.60
CA TRP A 238 5.67 11.53 -4.23
C TRP A 238 6.40 11.44 -2.88
N ALA A 239 7.71 11.64 -2.93
CA ALA A 239 8.57 11.64 -1.77
C ALA A 239 8.45 12.97 -1.00
N VAL A 240 8.32 12.87 0.33
CA VAL A 240 8.37 14.01 1.26
C VAL A 240 9.60 13.84 2.15
N PRO A 241 10.70 14.60 1.92
CA PRO A 241 11.94 14.41 2.69
C PRO A 241 11.78 14.55 4.21
N ALA A 242 10.82 15.37 4.66
CA ALA A 242 10.60 15.64 6.07
C ALA A 242 10.17 14.39 6.88
N VAL A 243 9.63 13.35 6.25
CA VAL A 243 9.29 12.08 6.94
C VAL A 243 10.52 11.36 7.53
N SER A 244 11.72 11.70 7.06
CA SER A 244 13.00 11.18 7.59
C SER A 244 13.58 12.02 8.74
N ASP A 245 12.89 13.08 9.16
CA ASP A 245 13.42 14.00 10.17
C ASP A 245 13.30 13.43 11.59
N ALA A 246 14.44 13.04 12.16
CA ALA A 246 14.53 12.44 13.49
C ALA A 246 14.56 13.47 14.63
N ARG A 247 14.52 14.78 14.35
CA ARG A 247 14.50 15.80 15.40
C ARG A 247 13.22 15.69 16.23
N PRO A 248 13.29 15.88 17.55
CA PRO A 248 12.09 15.95 18.40
C PRO A 248 11.12 17.04 17.95
N THR A 249 9.82 16.83 18.11
CA THR A 249 8.82 17.88 17.92
C THR A 249 8.94 18.96 18.99
N ALA A 250 8.66 20.22 18.64
CA ALA A 250 8.71 21.33 19.60
C ALA A 250 7.49 21.41 20.54
N GLY A 251 6.37 20.77 20.17
CA GLY A 251 5.13 20.73 20.95
C GLY A 251 4.92 19.40 21.67
N THR A 252 3.88 19.32 22.50
CA THR A 252 3.49 18.06 23.13
C THR A 252 2.82 17.12 22.13
N ARG A 253 3.00 15.82 22.33
CA ARG A 253 2.36 14.76 21.55
C ARG A 253 0.84 14.95 21.49
N GLU A 254 0.21 15.16 22.63
CA GLU A 254 -1.25 15.24 22.77
C GLU A 254 -1.81 16.39 21.94
N ARG A 255 -1.12 17.54 21.95
CA ARG A 255 -1.52 18.72 21.18
C ARG A 255 -1.43 18.46 19.68
N GLU A 256 -0.37 17.79 19.24
CA GLU A 256 -0.18 17.47 17.83
C GLU A 256 -1.20 16.44 17.34
N LEU A 257 -1.43 15.37 18.11
CA LEU A 257 -2.45 14.37 17.79
C LEU A 257 -3.86 14.96 17.78
N ALA A 258 -4.21 15.82 18.74
CA ALA A 258 -5.49 16.52 18.77
C ALA A 258 -5.69 17.40 17.52
N ARG A 259 -4.66 18.16 17.13
CA ARG A 259 -4.68 19.01 15.93
C ARG A 259 -4.88 18.19 14.65
N LEU A 260 -4.16 17.08 14.51
CA LEU A 260 -4.26 16.21 13.33
C LEU A 260 -5.59 15.44 13.31
N GLY A 261 -6.09 15.00 14.46
CA GLY A 261 -7.41 14.40 14.60
C GLY A 261 -8.52 15.37 14.23
N GLU A 262 -8.48 16.61 14.72
CA GLU A 262 -9.43 17.66 14.35
C GLU A 262 -9.43 17.93 12.84
N LEU A 263 -8.25 17.96 12.21
CA LEU A 263 -8.14 18.11 10.75
C LEU A 263 -8.82 16.96 10.01
N LEU A 264 -8.53 15.70 10.40
CA LEU A 264 -9.14 14.52 9.79
C LEU A 264 -10.67 14.56 9.94
N LEU A 265 -11.16 14.71 11.18
CA LEU A 265 -12.59 14.67 11.49
C LEU A 265 -13.36 15.84 10.89
N SER A 266 -12.79 17.04 10.86
CA SER A 266 -13.46 18.20 10.26
C SER A 266 -13.64 18.05 8.75
N ARG A 267 -12.64 17.48 8.04
CA ARG A 267 -12.77 17.18 6.61
C ARG A 267 -13.75 16.05 6.36
N THR A 268 -13.70 14.99 7.15
CA THR A 268 -14.68 13.89 7.06
C THR A 268 -16.11 14.39 7.26
N LYS A 269 -16.36 15.24 8.26
CA LYS A 269 -17.68 15.85 8.50
C LYS A 269 -18.16 16.70 7.32
N GLN A 270 -17.26 17.40 6.63
CA GLN A 270 -17.63 18.10 5.39
C GLN A 270 -18.11 17.11 4.32
N LEU A 271 -17.46 15.95 4.18
CA LEU A 271 -17.86 14.91 3.23
C LEU A 271 -19.17 14.24 3.61
N GLU A 272 -19.45 14.03 4.89
CA GLU A 272 -20.76 13.53 5.34
C GLU A 272 -21.90 14.47 4.94
N ALA A 273 -21.70 15.78 5.12
CA ALA A 273 -22.66 16.78 4.67
C ALA A 273 -22.84 16.75 3.15
N VAL A 274 -21.74 16.59 2.40
CA VAL A 274 -21.79 16.45 0.94
C VAL A 274 -22.54 15.21 0.48
N LEU A 275 -22.24 14.08 1.10
CA LEU A 275 -22.86 12.81 0.80
C LEU A 275 -24.37 12.84 1.08
N GLY A 276 -24.79 13.54 2.14
CA GLY A 276 -26.22 13.72 2.49
C GLY A 276 -27.02 14.56 1.49
N GLU A 277 -26.36 15.35 0.64
CA GLU A 277 -27.00 16.15 -0.42
C GLU A 277 -27.14 15.39 -1.75
N CYS A 278 -26.46 14.26 -1.92
CA CYS A 278 -26.60 13.43 -3.12
C CYS A 278 -28.00 12.82 -3.19
N THR A 279 -28.71 13.04 -4.30
CA THR A 279 -30.10 12.58 -4.47
C THR A 279 -30.27 11.54 -5.56
N SER A 280 -29.36 11.48 -6.54
CA SER A 280 -29.47 10.51 -7.62
C SER A 280 -28.97 9.13 -7.20
N ARG A 281 -29.55 8.10 -7.81
CA ARG A 281 -29.05 6.73 -7.70
C ARG A 281 -27.69 6.61 -8.41
N VAL A 282 -26.69 6.11 -7.70
CA VAL A 282 -25.37 5.78 -8.28
C VAL A 282 -25.50 4.52 -9.15
N PRO A 283 -25.01 4.53 -10.40
CA PRO A 283 -24.98 3.35 -11.27
C PRO A 283 -24.19 2.19 -10.66
N GLU A 284 -24.55 0.95 -11.01
CA GLU A 284 -23.96 -0.26 -10.42
C GLU A 284 -22.44 -0.32 -10.62
N GLU A 285 -21.96 0.05 -11.81
CA GLU A 285 -20.54 0.10 -12.16
C GLU A 285 -19.74 1.17 -11.38
N ARG A 286 -20.44 2.10 -10.72
CA ARG A 286 -19.84 3.16 -9.89
C ARG A 286 -20.05 2.93 -8.39
N LEU A 287 -20.88 1.96 -7.99
CA LEU A 287 -21.05 1.59 -6.58
C LEU A 287 -19.73 1.30 -5.84
N PRO A 288 -18.71 0.66 -6.46
CA PRO A 288 -17.45 0.43 -5.75
C PRO A 288 -16.78 1.71 -5.23
N PHE A 289 -16.90 2.83 -5.97
CA PHE A 289 -16.38 4.13 -5.54
C PHE A 289 -17.15 4.66 -4.34
N LEU A 290 -18.48 4.61 -4.39
CA LEU A 290 -19.34 5.07 -3.30
C LEU A 290 -19.10 4.25 -2.02
N THR A 291 -19.02 2.93 -2.15
CA THR A 291 -18.79 2.02 -1.01
C THR A 291 -17.45 2.30 -0.34
N ALA A 292 -16.37 2.39 -1.12
CA ALA A 292 -15.05 2.67 -0.58
C ALA A 292 -14.96 4.08 0.06
N ALA A 293 -15.62 5.07 -0.53
CA ALA A 293 -15.64 6.41 0.04
C ALA A 293 -16.38 6.48 1.38
N LYS A 294 -17.54 5.81 1.48
CA LYS A 294 -18.31 5.72 2.72
C LYS A 294 -17.52 5.03 3.82
N GLU A 295 -16.88 3.91 3.51
CA GLU A 295 -16.06 3.18 4.49
C GLU A 295 -14.93 4.08 5.04
N LEU A 296 -14.23 4.83 4.19
CA LEU A 296 -13.19 5.77 4.66
C LEU A 296 -13.72 6.90 5.55
N ILE A 297 -14.95 7.37 5.29
CA ILE A 297 -15.63 8.35 6.14
C ILE A 297 -15.96 7.73 7.50
N GLU A 298 -16.53 6.52 7.48
CA GLU A 298 -16.98 5.79 8.68
C GLU A 298 -15.82 5.39 9.61
N VAL A 299 -14.65 5.01 9.07
CA VAL A 299 -13.49 4.62 9.89
C VAL A 299 -12.65 5.80 10.40
N ALA A 300 -12.90 7.03 9.93
CA ALA A 300 -12.07 8.18 10.30
C ALA A 300 -12.01 8.44 11.83
N PRO A 301 -13.11 8.30 12.60
CA PRO A 301 -13.05 8.35 14.07
C PRO A 301 -12.15 7.26 14.67
N GLY A 302 -12.23 6.01 14.17
CA GLY A 302 -11.40 4.90 14.64
C GLY A 302 -9.89 5.10 14.40
N ILE A 303 -9.52 5.83 13.34
CA ILE A 303 -8.14 6.25 13.10
C ILE A 303 -7.65 7.20 14.21
N VAL A 304 -8.47 8.20 14.57
CA VAL A 304 -8.12 9.16 15.62
C VAL A 304 -8.09 8.49 16.99
N ASP A 305 -9.03 7.59 17.27
CA ASP A 305 -9.04 6.77 18.48
C ASP A 305 -7.75 5.97 18.57
N THR A 306 -7.34 5.32 17.47
CA THR A 306 -6.06 4.60 17.41
C THR A 306 -4.89 5.52 17.73
N TRP A 307 -4.78 6.72 17.16
CA TRP A 307 -3.69 7.65 17.48
C TRP A 307 -3.59 8.01 18.97
N THR A 308 -4.75 8.14 19.62
CA THR A 308 -4.83 8.58 21.03
C THR A 308 -4.71 7.44 22.03
N SER A 309 -5.20 6.24 21.71
CA SER A 309 -5.15 5.08 22.59
C SER A 309 -3.89 4.23 22.42
N TYR A 310 -3.14 4.43 21.33
CA TYR A 310 -2.00 3.58 21.01
C TYR A 310 -0.77 3.89 21.89
N ASP A 311 -0.32 2.88 22.62
CA ASP A 311 0.91 2.93 23.41
C ASP A 311 2.07 2.29 22.65
N ALA A 312 2.92 3.13 22.07
CA ALA A 312 4.09 2.70 21.31
C ALA A 312 5.34 2.46 22.17
N ARG A 313 5.26 2.64 23.51
CA ARG A 313 6.44 2.64 24.39
C ARG A 313 7.22 1.33 24.36
N GLU A 314 6.54 0.22 24.10
CA GLU A 314 7.18 -1.10 24.04
C GLU A 314 7.73 -1.46 22.64
N LEU A 315 7.55 -0.63 21.61
CA LEU A 315 7.84 -0.98 20.20
C LEU A 315 9.12 -0.35 19.60
N GLY A 316 10.14 -0.13 20.43
CA GLY A 316 11.53 0.06 19.96
C GLY A 316 11.97 1.48 19.58
N ALA A 317 11.09 2.45 19.37
CA ALA A 317 11.44 3.88 19.35
C ALA A 317 10.20 4.79 19.40
N ALA A 318 10.22 5.72 20.35
CA ALA A 318 9.40 6.91 20.60
C ALA A 318 7.87 6.85 20.34
N GLU A 319 7.14 7.51 21.22
CA GLU A 319 5.70 7.71 21.11
C GLU A 319 5.28 8.29 19.74
N LEU A 320 4.02 8.08 19.33
CA LEU A 320 3.48 8.77 18.15
C LEU A 320 3.66 10.29 18.29
N ALA A 321 3.94 10.96 17.17
CA ALA A 321 4.27 12.37 17.07
C ALA A 321 5.51 12.81 17.89
N ALA A 322 6.43 11.90 18.25
CA ALA A 322 7.63 12.28 19.00
C ALA A 322 8.73 12.96 18.15
N THR A 323 8.77 12.68 16.84
CA THR A 323 9.71 13.30 15.90
C THR A 323 8.97 14.13 14.86
N VAL A 324 9.67 15.12 14.28
CA VAL A 324 9.15 15.92 13.16
C VAL A 324 8.69 14.99 12.03
N GLY A 325 9.48 13.97 11.68
CA GLY A 325 9.13 13.02 10.62
C GLY A 325 7.86 12.23 10.90
N ASN A 326 7.68 11.73 12.13
CA ASN A 326 6.45 11.00 12.46
C ASN A 326 5.22 11.92 12.55
N SER A 327 5.36 13.16 13.02
CA SER A 327 4.30 14.17 12.93
C SER A 327 3.92 14.47 11.47
N VAL A 328 4.89 14.54 10.57
CA VAL A 328 4.64 14.69 9.12
C VAL A 328 3.90 13.48 8.55
N SER A 329 4.32 12.25 8.86
CA SER A 329 3.63 11.00 8.45
C SER A 329 2.16 10.96 8.88
N LEU A 330 1.89 11.30 10.14
CA LEU A 330 0.52 11.40 10.67
C LEU A 330 -0.26 12.52 9.96
N GLY A 331 0.38 13.66 9.71
CA GLY A 331 -0.25 14.78 9.03
C GLY A 331 -0.57 14.52 7.55
N ILE A 332 0.25 13.73 6.87
CA ILE A 332 -0.03 13.21 5.52
C ILE A 332 -1.26 12.29 5.60
N SER A 333 -1.29 11.36 6.55
CA SER A 333 -2.41 10.42 6.73
C SER A 333 -3.72 11.14 7.02
N ALA A 334 -3.72 12.13 7.92
CA ALA A 334 -4.87 12.97 8.27
C ALA A 334 -5.47 13.72 7.07
N ARG A 335 -4.64 14.08 6.08
CA ARG A 335 -5.07 14.77 4.85
C ARG A 335 -5.48 13.81 3.76
N ARG A 336 -4.73 12.72 3.61
CA ARG A 336 -4.90 11.71 2.56
C ARG A 336 -6.22 10.97 2.71
N THR A 337 -6.59 10.55 3.91
CA THR A 337 -7.84 9.78 4.14
C THR A 337 -9.09 10.49 3.61
N PRO A 338 -9.41 11.74 4.01
CA PRO A 338 -10.59 12.43 3.49
C PRO A 338 -10.42 12.81 2.02
N LEU A 339 -9.20 13.08 1.55
CA LEU A 339 -8.95 13.36 0.14
C LEU A 339 -9.25 12.15 -0.76
N ARG A 340 -8.86 10.93 -0.34
CA ARG A 340 -9.23 9.67 -1.01
C ARG A 340 -10.76 9.52 -1.06
N ALA A 341 -11.44 9.77 0.06
CA ALA A 341 -12.91 9.68 0.14
C ALA A 341 -13.59 10.71 -0.79
N ALA A 342 -13.16 11.97 -0.79
CA ALA A 342 -13.68 13.02 -1.66
C ALA A 342 -13.53 12.68 -3.15
N ALA A 343 -12.34 12.20 -3.52
CA ALA A 343 -12.05 11.75 -4.88
C ALA A 343 -12.95 10.59 -5.32
N MET A 344 -13.15 9.60 -4.46
CA MET A 344 -14.01 8.47 -4.78
C MET A 344 -15.49 8.85 -4.80
N LEU A 345 -15.98 9.71 -3.89
CA LEU A 345 -17.33 10.29 -3.98
C LEU A 345 -17.52 10.99 -5.33
N ARG A 346 -16.53 11.79 -5.76
CA ARG A 346 -16.58 12.44 -7.07
C ARG A 346 -16.61 11.42 -8.20
N GLY A 347 -15.80 10.36 -8.11
CA GLY A 347 -15.77 9.26 -9.08
C GLY A 347 -17.09 8.48 -9.16
N ALA A 348 -17.81 8.36 -8.04
CA ALA A 348 -19.13 7.72 -7.98
C ALA A 348 -20.20 8.46 -8.80
N LEU A 349 -20.08 9.80 -8.90
CA LEU A 349 -20.98 10.63 -9.71
C LEU A 349 -20.67 10.59 -11.22
N GLY A 350 -19.54 9.97 -11.61
CA GLY A 350 -19.11 9.86 -13.01
C GLY A 350 -18.66 11.19 -13.64
N GLU A 351 -18.16 11.14 -14.87
CA GLU A 351 -17.66 12.33 -15.57
C GLU A 351 -18.77 13.35 -15.86
N ARG A 352 -19.98 12.86 -16.13
CA ARG A 352 -21.18 13.65 -16.39
C ARG A 352 -22.21 13.36 -15.29
N PRO A 353 -22.17 14.10 -14.17
CA PRO A 353 -23.12 13.90 -13.08
C PRO A 353 -24.55 14.21 -13.55
N ALA A 354 -25.53 13.61 -12.89
CA ALA A 354 -26.93 13.96 -13.10
C ALA A 354 -27.14 15.46 -12.75
N PRO A 355 -28.08 16.17 -13.42
CA PRO A 355 -28.32 17.58 -13.14
C PRO A 355 -28.59 17.90 -11.66
N ALA A 356 -29.25 16.99 -10.95
CA ALA A 356 -29.56 17.13 -9.52
C ALA A 356 -28.31 17.12 -8.62
N ASP A 357 -27.22 16.44 -9.03
CA ASP A 357 -25.98 16.35 -8.25
C ASP A 357 -24.84 17.19 -8.86
N ALA A 358 -25.11 18.02 -9.87
CA ALA A 358 -24.10 18.83 -10.54
C ALA A 358 -23.38 19.81 -9.58
N ALA A 359 -24.14 20.42 -8.66
CA ALA A 359 -23.58 21.30 -7.63
C ALA A 359 -22.72 20.53 -6.63
N VAL A 360 -23.14 19.32 -6.25
CA VAL A 360 -22.38 18.43 -5.36
C VAL A 360 -21.07 18.00 -6.01
N ALA A 361 -21.10 17.61 -7.28
CA ALA A 361 -19.91 17.26 -8.05
C ALA A 361 -18.92 18.42 -8.13
N ALA A 362 -19.39 19.64 -8.42
CA ALA A 362 -18.54 20.83 -8.47
C ALA A 362 -17.91 21.15 -7.10
N ARG A 363 -18.65 20.97 -6.00
CA ARG A 363 -18.11 21.15 -4.65
C ARG A 363 -17.03 20.11 -4.32
N LEU A 364 -17.25 18.84 -4.67
CA LEU A 364 -16.24 17.79 -4.51
C LEU A 364 -14.98 18.08 -5.34
N ASP A 365 -15.14 18.58 -6.57
CA ASP A 365 -14.02 18.99 -7.41
C ASP A 365 -13.21 20.13 -6.78
N GLY A 366 -13.89 21.08 -6.11
CA GLY A 366 -13.27 22.14 -5.32
C GLY A 366 -12.53 21.60 -4.10
N LEU A 367 -13.16 20.74 -3.29
CA LEU A 367 -12.53 20.12 -2.12
C LEU A 367 -11.27 19.32 -2.50
N VAL A 368 -11.33 18.51 -3.56
CA VAL A 368 -10.17 17.76 -4.05
C VAL A 368 -9.04 18.70 -4.45
N GLY A 369 -9.35 19.76 -5.21
CA GLY A 369 -8.34 20.76 -5.61
C GLY A 369 -7.70 21.46 -4.42
N ASP A 370 -8.52 22.01 -3.52
CA ASP A 370 -8.06 22.76 -2.35
C ASP A 370 -7.23 21.90 -1.40
N TRP A 371 -7.63 20.65 -1.18
CA TRP A 371 -6.92 19.73 -0.28
C TRP A 371 -5.64 19.16 -0.91
N CYS A 372 -5.59 18.99 -2.24
CA CYS A 372 -4.34 18.69 -2.94
C CYS A 372 -3.35 19.85 -2.79
N GLN A 373 -3.79 21.08 -3.01
CA GLN A 373 -2.93 22.25 -2.84
C GLN A 373 -2.46 22.43 -1.39
N ASP A 374 -3.32 22.16 -0.40
CA ASP A 374 -2.91 22.14 1.00
C ASP A 374 -1.80 21.10 1.24
N MET A 375 -1.96 19.87 0.73
CA MET A 375 -0.94 18.84 0.83
C MET A 375 0.38 19.25 0.15
N GLU A 376 0.31 19.88 -1.02
CA GLU A 376 1.49 20.37 -1.74
C GLU A 376 2.20 21.51 -0.99
N ARG A 377 1.45 22.49 -0.48
CA ARG A 377 2.01 23.62 0.30
C ARG A 377 2.65 23.17 1.61
N GLN A 378 2.09 22.16 2.28
CA GLN A 378 2.57 21.70 3.58
C GLN A 378 3.83 20.82 3.46
N TYR A 379 3.94 20.02 2.40
CA TYR A 379 4.94 18.94 2.36
C TYR A 379 5.89 18.98 1.16
N GLU A 380 5.66 19.85 0.19
CA GLU A 380 6.45 19.96 -1.04
C GLU A 380 6.75 18.58 -1.69
N PRO A 381 5.72 17.75 -1.92
CA PRO A 381 5.88 16.36 -2.35
C PRO A 381 6.53 16.30 -3.74
N ARG A 382 7.58 15.47 -3.90
CA ARG A 382 8.38 15.39 -5.12
C ARG A 382 8.19 14.07 -5.84
N TRP A 383 7.84 14.13 -7.13
CA TRP A 383 7.68 12.92 -7.94
C TRP A 383 8.94 12.04 -7.93
N VAL A 384 8.76 10.76 -7.60
CA VAL A 384 9.80 9.75 -7.67
C VAL A 384 9.72 9.07 -9.04
N PRO A 385 10.77 9.10 -9.88
CA PRO A 385 10.75 8.42 -11.17
C PRO A 385 10.42 6.93 -11.02
N LEU A 386 9.59 6.39 -11.92
CA LEU A 386 9.22 4.96 -11.89
C LEU A 386 10.45 4.04 -11.85
N THR A 387 11.52 4.40 -12.55
CA THR A 387 12.79 3.65 -12.50
C THR A 387 13.39 3.58 -11.10
N ALA A 388 13.31 4.65 -10.32
CA ALA A 388 13.77 4.68 -8.94
C ALA A 388 12.86 3.85 -8.03
N GLN A 389 11.54 3.92 -8.22
CA GLN A 389 10.56 3.08 -7.51
C GLN A 389 10.82 1.58 -7.79
N THR A 390 10.95 1.20 -9.05
CA THR A 390 11.24 -0.19 -9.44
C THR A 390 12.62 -0.66 -8.97
N ASN A 391 13.62 0.22 -8.96
CA ASN A 391 14.95 -0.12 -8.43
C ASN A 391 14.91 -0.33 -6.92
N LEU A 392 14.12 0.46 -6.17
CA LEU A 392 13.91 0.25 -4.75
C LEU A 392 13.35 -1.15 -4.49
N HIS A 393 12.25 -1.52 -5.17
CA HIS A 393 11.67 -2.85 -5.05
C HIS A 393 12.64 -3.96 -5.45
N THR A 394 13.16 -3.92 -6.69
CA THR A 394 13.96 -5.01 -7.25
C THR A 394 15.26 -5.26 -6.50
N GLN A 395 15.98 -4.21 -6.12
CA GLN A 395 17.25 -4.38 -5.39
C GLN A 395 17.03 -4.79 -3.93
N THR A 396 15.93 -4.33 -3.31
CA THR A 396 15.54 -4.80 -1.98
C THR A 396 15.19 -6.29 -2.02
N MET A 397 14.35 -6.71 -2.96
CA MET A 397 13.99 -8.12 -3.12
C MET A 397 15.23 -9.01 -3.30
N LEU A 398 16.13 -8.64 -4.21
CA LEU A 398 17.35 -9.42 -4.46
C LEU A 398 18.27 -9.50 -3.23
N GLY A 399 18.42 -8.40 -2.49
CA GLY A 399 19.27 -8.37 -1.30
C GLY A 399 18.66 -9.12 -0.11
N VAL A 400 17.37 -8.94 0.15
CA VAL A 400 16.65 -9.62 1.24
C VAL A 400 16.52 -11.11 0.96
N ALA A 401 16.23 -11.52 -0.29
CA ALA A 401 16.18 -12.93 -0.66
C ALA A 401 17.52 -13.62 -0.38
N ARG A 402 18.66 -13.01 -0.74
CA ARG A 402 19.97 -13.61 -0.43
C ARG A 402 20.24 -13.81 1.06
N ALA A 403 19.66 -12.98 1.92
CA ALA A 403 19.84 -13.06 3.37
C ALA A 403 18.87 -14.04 4.05
N ALA A 404 17.70 -14.26 3.45
CA ALA A 404 16.63 -15.06 4.04
C ALA A 404 16.61 -16.52 3.57
N VAL A 405 17.23 -16.80 2.42
CA VAL A 405 17.18 -18.09 1.73
C VAL A 405 18.38 -18.94 2.12
#